data_AF-A0A0M3JGA9-F1
#
_entry.id   AF-A0A0M3JGA9-F1
#
_cell.length_a   1.000
_cell.length_b   1.000
_cell.length_c   1.000
_cell.angle_alpha   90.00
_cell.angle_beta   90.00
_cell.angle_gamma   90.00
#
_symmetry.space_group_name_H-M   'P 1'
#
loop_
_entity.id
_entity.type
_entity.pdbx_description
1 polymer ?
#
loop_
_entity_poly.entity_id
_entity_poly.type
_entity_poly.pdbx_seq_one_letter_code
_entity_poly.pdbx_strand_id
1 'polypeptide(L)'
;MQEMEDVSPLGRIVRQVGCKKNEDFKVCSSLCEPNCEPENKPCPRGCGAPKCQCRPGFVRNGEKCTKPKKCPAGPPGNCGVNEQFAKCSSTCEPTCKSPPNQPCA
;
A
#
# COMPACT_ATOMS: atom_id res chain seq x y z
N MET A 1 -22.95 -26.40 1.96
CA MET A 1 -21.60 -26.15 1.40
C MET A 1 -21.00 -24.97 2.16
N GLN A 2 -20.96 -25.07 3.49
CA GLN A 2 -19.90 -25.58 4.36
C GLN A 2 -18.88 -24.50 4.68
N GLU A 3 -19.13 -23.85 5.82
CA GLU A 3 -18.22 -22.95 6.51
C GLU A 3 -16.98 -23.73 6.93
N MET A 4 -15.81 -23.23 6.56
CA MET A 4 -14.54 -23.76 7.06
C MET A 4 -14.23 -23.09 8.40
N GLU A 5 -14.57 -23.77 9.49
CA GLU A 5 -14.18 -23.36 10.83
C GLU A 5 -12.68 -23.64 11.01
N ASP A 6 -11.85 -22.62 10.82
CA ASP A 6 -10.39 -22.71 11.02
C ASP A 6 -10.08 -22.62 12.53
N VAL A 7 -9.96 -23.80 13.13
CA VAL A 7 -9.60 -24.03 14.54
C VAL A 7 -8.11 -23.78 14.72
N SER A 8 -7.75 -22.85 15.61
CA SER A 8 -6.34 -22.61 15.97
C SER A 8 -5.69 -23.86 16.58
N PRO A 9 -4.35 -24.03 16.47
CA PRO A 9 -3.62 -25.19 17.00
C PRO A 9 -3.70 -25.38 18.53
N LEU A 10 -4.31 -24.44 19.26
CA LEU A 10 -4.57 -24.51 20.70
C LEU A 10 -6.04 -24.83 21.06
N GLY A 11 -6.86 -25.26 20.10
CA GLY A 11 -8.20 -25.80 20.35
C GLY A 11 -9.23 -24.81 20.89
N ARG A 12 -8.98 -23.50 20.77
CA ARG A 12 -9.96 -22.47 21.12
C ARG A 12 -10.85 -22.18 19.92
N ILE A 13 -12.15 -22.04 20.15
CA ILE A 13 -13.09 -21.47 19.18
C ILE A 13 -12.66 -20.02 18.96
N VAL A 14 -11.86 -19.78 17.92
CA VAL A 14 -11.64 -18.43 17.43
C VAL A 14 -12.98 -18.06 16.83
N ARG A 15 -13.71 -17.10 17.41
CA ARG A 15 -14.61 -16.28 16.60
C ARG A 15 -13.71 -15.76 15.50
N GLN A 16 -13.72 -16.38 14.33
CA GLN A 16 -12.87 -16.02 13.21
C GLN A 16 -13.05 -14.51 13.05
N VAL A 17 -12.06 -13.73 13.50
CA VAL A 17 -11.79 -12.43 12.91
C VAL A 17 -11.18 -12.78 11.56
N GLY A 18 -12.00 -13.39 10.72
CA GLY A 18 -11.65 -13.77 9.38
C GLY A 18 -11.30 -12.48 8.69
N CYS A 19 -10.14 -12.46 8.06
CA CYS A 19 -9.73 -11.28 7.32
C CYS A 19 -10.77 -10.96 6.26
N LYS A 20 -10.97 -9.67 6.00
CA LYS A 20 -11.97 -9.24 5.03
C LYS A 20 -11.55 -9.67 3.63
N LYS A 21 -12.47 -9.51 2.67
CA LYS A 21 -12.18 -9.81 1.27
C LYS A 21 -10.88 -9.14 0.81
N ASN A 22 -9.98 -9.94 0.23
CA ASN A 22 -8.66 -9.56 -0.25
C ASN A 22 -7.63 -9.23 0.83
N GLU A 23 -7.81 -9.75 2.04
CA GLU A 23 -6.84 -9.69 3.13
C GLU A 23 -6.40 -11.11 3.52
N ASP A 24 -5.13 -11.24 3.91
CA ASP A 24 -4.57 -12.45 4.53
C ASP A 24 -4.14 -12.10 5.96
N PHE A 25 -4.31 -13.03 6.90
CA PHE A 25 -3.77 -12.85 8.24
C PHE A 25 -2.24 -12.99 8.19
N LYS A 26 -1.53 -11.96 8.64
CA LYS A 26 -0.06 -11.95 8.71
C LYS A 26 0.36 -11.85 10.17
N VAL A 27 1.08 -12.87 10.66
CA VAL A 27 1.70 -12.86 12.00
C VAL A 27 2.81 -11.80 12.08
N CYS A 28 3.60 -11.67 11.01
CA CYS A 28 4.53 -10.58 10.78
C CYS A 28 3.95 -9.69 9.67
N SER A 29 3.23 -8.63 10.04
CA SER A 29 2.70 -7.70 9.05
C SER A 29 3.76 -6.72 8.58
N SER A 30 3.62 -6.18 7.38
CA SER A 30 4.42 -5.06 6.90
C SER A 30 4.05 -3.81 7.69
N LEU A 31 5.07 -3.09 8.14
CA LEU A 31 4.94 -1.75 8.72
C LEU A 31 4.49 -0.71 7.68
N CYS A 32 4.66 -1.01 6.39
CA CYS A 32 4.31 -0.13 5.28
C CYS A 32 3.39 -0.89 4.32
N GLU A 33 2.18 -1.12 4.81
CA GLU A 33 1.17 -1.77 4.01
C GLU A 33 0.83 -0.93 2.75
N PRO A 34 0.83 -1.53 1.54
CA PRO A 34 0.46 -0.82 0.33
C PRO A 34 -0.95 -0.23 0.43
N ASN A 35 -1.09 1.04 0.07
CA ASN A 35 -2.36 1.75 0.12
C ASN A 35 -2.51 2.70 -1.08
N CYS A 36 -3.69 3.26 -1.31
CA CYS A 36 -3.94 4.15 -2.46
C CYS A 36 -3.21 5.50 -2.37
N GLU A 37 -2.92 5.95 -1.14
CA GLU A 37 -2.22 7.19 -0.79
C GLU A 37 -0.88 6.87 -0.10
N PRO A 38 0.02 6.10 -0.76
CA PRO A 38 1.28 5.67 -0.19
C PRO A 38 2.08 6.89 0.21
N GLU A 39 2.74 6.75 1.35
CA GLU A 39 3.52 7.81 1.95
C GLU A 39 4.96 7.75 1.44
N ASN A 40 5.54 8.92 1.14
CA ASN A 40 6.94 9.05 0.71
C ASN A 40 7.91 8.93 1.89
N LYS A 41 7.74 7.90 2.71
CA LYS A 41 8.59 7.60 3.86
C LYS A 41 9.33 6.29 3.62
N PRO A 42 10.63 6.20 3.97
CA PRO A 42 11.35 4.95 3.88
C PRO A 42 10.66 3.91 4.77
N CYS A 43 10.51 2.70 4.25
CA CYS A 43 9.90 1.64 5.02
C CYS A 43 10.93 0.98 5.95
N PRO A 44 10.73 1.01 7.28
CA PRO A 44 11.62 0.32 8.19
C PRO A 44 11.57 -1.19 7.94
N ARG A 45 12.74 -1.84 8.08
CA ARG A 45 12.82 -3.30 8.09
C ARG A 45 12.33 -3.82 9.43
N GLY A 46 11.37 -4.74 9.40
CA GLY A 46 10.84 -5.36 10.61
C GLY A 46 9.41 -5.87 10.44
N CYS A 47 8.95 -6.57 11.47
CA CYS A 47 7.57 -7.05 11.56
C CYS A 47 6.72 -6.09 12.38
N GLY A 48 5.60 -5.66 11.82
CA GLY A 48 4.49 -5.12 12.58
C GLY A 48 3.76 -6.22 13.36
N ALA A 49 2.82 -5.80 14.20
CA ALA A 49 1.98 -6.71 14.97
C ALA A 49 1.17 -7.66 14.05
N PRO A 50 0.76 -8.84 14.54
CA PRO A 50 -0.14 -9.73 13.81
C PRO A 50 -1.45 -9.02 13.44
N LYS A 51 -1.79 -8.96 12.14
CA LYS A 51 -3.04 -8.35 11.65
C LYS A 51 -3.44 -8.87 10.27
N CYS A 52 -4.69 -8.60 9.89
CA CYS A 52 -5.14 -8.76 8.51
C CYS A 52 -4.51 -7.68 7.62
N GLN A 53 -3.79 -8.13 6.60
CA GLN A 53 -3.09 -7.28 5.63
C GLN A 53 -3.58 -7.58 4.22
N CYS A 54 -3.62 -6.58 3.33
CA CYS A 54 -3.96 -6.80 1.93
C CYS A 54 -3.06 -7.87 1.32
N ARG A 55 -3.69 -8.84 0.65
CA ARG A 55 -2.97 -9.87 -0.09
C ARG A 55 -2.17 -9.27 -1.26
N PRO A 56 -1.13 -9.94 -1.76
CA PRO A 56 -0.34 -9.44 -2.90
C PRO A 56 -1.22 -9.01 -4.09
N GLY A 57 -0.90 -7.85 -4.68
CA GLY A 57 -1.68 -7.26 -5.79
C GLY A 57 -2.88 -6.41 -5.37
N PHE A 58 -3.13 -6.26 -4.07
CA PHE A 58 -4.15 -5.36 -3.52
C PHE A 58 -3.52 -4.26 -2.66
N VAL A 59 -4.20 -3.13 -2.60
CA VAL A 59 -3.82 -1.95 -1.81
C VAL A 59 -4.98 -1.55 -0.90
N ARG A 60 -4.64 -1.06 0.30
CA ARG A 60 -5.59 -0.56 1.28
C ARG A 60 -6.21 0.76 0.79
N ASN A 61 -7.53 0.81 0.78
CA ASN A 61 -8.30 2.02 0.52
C ASN A 61 -9.37 2.14 1.62
N GLY A 62 -9.08 2.96 2.63
CA GLY A 62 -9.83 2.96 3.89
C GLY A 62 -9.83 1.57 4.53
N GLU A 63 -11.01 0.99 4.74
CA GLU A 63 -11.18 -0.30 5.38
C GLU A 63 -11.16 -1.51 4.42
N LYS A 64 -10.94 -1.30 3.12
CA LYS A 64 -11.04 -2.34 2.09
C LYS A 64 -9.74 -2.49 1.31
N CYS A 65 -9.38 -3.72 0.97
CA CYS A 65 -8.31 -4.01 0.04
C CYS A 65 -8.87 -4.08 -1.40
N THR A 66 -8.40 -3.17 -2.26
CA THR A 66 -8.84 -3.03 -3.65
C THR A 66 -7.69 -3.19 -4.64
N LYS A 67 -7.99 -3.34 -5.93
CA LYS A 67 -6.94 -3.35 -6.96
C LYS A 67 -6.38 -1.91 -7.11
N PRO A 68 -5.07 -1.72 -7.35
CA PRO A 68 -4.47 -0.39 -7.53
C PRO A 68 -5.19 0.48 -8.56
N LYS A 69 -5.65 -0.12 -9.67
CA LYS A 69 -6.42 0.56 -10.72
C LYS A 69 -7.79 1.11 -10.27
N LYS A 70 -8.26 0.72 -9.09
CA LYS A 70 -9.52 1.19 -8.46
C LYS A 70 -9.28 2.18 -7.33
N CYS A 71 -8.03 2.61 -7.13
CA CYS A 71 -7.80 3.76 -6.28
C CYS A 71 -8.52 4.97 -6.88
N PRO A 72 -9.06 5.88 -6.04
CA PRO A 72 -9.49 7.17 -6.55
C PRO A 72 -8.33 7.77 -7.34
N ALA A 73 -8.62 8.35 -8.50
CA ALA A 73 -7.63 9.21 -9.14
C ALA A 73 -7.21 10.21 -8.04
N GLY A 74 -5.89 10.36 -7.84
CA GLY A 74 -5.39 11.37 -6.91
C GLY A 74 -6.04 12.73 -7.21
N PRO A 75 -5.96 13.71 -6.29
CA PRO A 75 -6.44 15.04 -6.60
C PRO A 75 -5.91 15.41 -7.99
N PRO A 76 -6.74 15.96 -8.90
CA PRO A 76 -6.23 16.48 -10.14
C PRO A 76 -5.22 17.54 -9.73
N GLY A 77 -3.94 17.17 -9.71
CA GLY A 77 -2.88 18.13 -9.81
C GLY A 77 -3.22 18.84 -11.11
N ASN A 78 -3.69 20.07 -11.00
CA ASN A 78 -3.78 20.98 -12.11
C ASN A 78 -2.34 21.22 -12.58
N CYS A 79 -1.80 20.22 -13.26
CA CYS A 79 -0.52 20.23 -13.92
C CYS A 79 -0.62 21.19 -15.10
N GLY A 80 0.41 21.99 -15.29
CA GLY A 80 0.56 22.83 -16.47
C GLY A 80 0.57 22.00 -17.76
N VAL A 81 0.50 22.70 -18.90
CA VAL A 81 0.62 22.04 -20.21
C VAL A 81 1.96 21.30 -20.27
N ASN A 82 1.90 20.01 -20.62
CA ASN A 82 3.04 19.08 -20.66
C ASN A 82 3.64 18.69 -19.28
N GLU A 83 2.96 18.98 -18.18
CA GLU A 83 3.39 18.53 -16.85
C GLU A 83 2.67 17.22 -16.46
N GLN A 84 3.38 16.35 -15.74
CA GLN A 84 2.85 15.08 -15.23
C GLN A 84 2.97 15.04 -13.72
N PHE A 85 1.91 14.59 -13.05
CA PHE A 85 1.95 14.42 -11.60
C PHE A 85 2.89 13.27 -11.21
N ALA A 86 4.04 13.63 -10.64
CA ALA A 86 4.98 12.67 -10.07
C ALA A 86 4.68 12.47 -8.58
N LYS A 87 4.18 11.28 -8.22
CA LYS A 87 3.89 10.92 -6.81
C LYS A 87 5.14 10.95 -5.93
N CYS A 88 6.26 10.51 -6.49
CA CYS A 88 7.60 10.69 -5.93
C CYS A 88 8.36 11.53 -6.96
N SER A 89 8.51 12.84 -6.69
CA SER A 89 9.36 13.69 -7.49
C SER A 89 10.72 13.86 -6.84
N SER A 90 11.70 14.21 -7.66
CA SER A 90 12.99 14.73 -7.24
C SER A 90 12.81 16.22 -6.90
N THR A 91 13.49 16.73 -5.87
CA THR A 91 13.65 18.18 -5.71
C THR A 91 14.54 18.79 -6.80
N CYS A 92 15.14 17.95 -7.63
CA CYS A 92 16.08 18.30 -8.69
C CYS A 92 15.43 17.95 -10.03
N GLU A 93 14.46 18.76 -10.44
CA GLU A 93 13.87 18.64 -11.77
C GLU A 93 14.85 19.18 -12.82
N PRO A 94 15.05 18.46 -13.94
CA PRO A 94 15.95 18.92 -14.98
C PRO A 94 15.38 20.18 -15.66
N THR A 95 16.28 21.07 -16.05
CA THR A 95 15.96 22.31 -16.78
C THR A 95 16.86 22.42 -18.01
N CYS A 96 16.63 23.43 -18.86
CA CYS A 96 17.55 23.73 -19.97
C CYS A 96 18.99 24.03 -19.50
N LYS A 97 19.20 24.30 -18.21
CA LYS A 97 20.53 24.52 -17.59
C LYS A 97 21.03 23.32 -16.80
N SER A 98 20.16 22.37 -16.45
CA SER A 98 20.46 21.16 -15.67
C SER A 98 19.96 19.91 -16.40
N PRO A 99 20.83 19.23 -17.17
CA PRO A 99 20.48 18.03 -17.92
C PRO A 99 19.93 16.89 -17.03
N PRO A 100 19.15 15.96 -17.61
CA PRO A 100 18.69 14.78 -16.89
C PRO A 100 19.87 13.89 -16.44
N ASN A 101 19.67 13.17 -15.34
CA ASN A 101 20.65 12.27 -14.70
C ASN A 101 21.88 12.96 -14.08
N GLN A 102 21.85 14.28 -13.87
CA GLN A 102 22.86 14.92 -13.03
C GLN A 102 22.55 14.73 -11.53
N PRO A 103 23.60 14.55 -10.69
CA PRO A 103 23.44 14.62 -9.25
C PRO A 103 22.88 15.97 -8.84
N CYS A 104 21.97 15.95 -7.86
CA CYS A 104 21.56 17.16 -7.15
C CYS A 104 22.79 17.80 -6.47
N ALA A 105 22.95 19.11 -6.61
CA ALA A 105 23.95 19.90 -5.87
C ALA A 105 23.35 20.48 -4.59
#